data_AF-X6D832-F1
#
_entry.id   AF-X6D832-F1
#
_cell.length_a   1.000
_cell.length_b   1.000
_cell.length_c   1.000
_cell.angle_alpha   90.00
_cell.angle_beta   90.00
_cell.angle_gamma   90.00
#
_symmetry.space_group_name_H-M   'P 1'
#
loop_
_entity.id
_entity.type
_entity.pdbx_description
1 polymer ?
#
loop_
_entity_poly.entity_id
_entity_poly.type
_entity_poly.pdbx_seq_one_letter_code
_entity_poly.pdbx_strand_id
1 'polypeptide(L)' 'MLGQDDLIRAAVGRLLAEKTGAAVISMRESIRELLTLTGAGLDETLQDLLLEMAEVRGMTVALDL' A
#
# COMPACT_ATOMS: atom_id res chain seq x y z
N MET A 1 -18.94 8.46 8.63
CA MET A 1 -18.16 8.67 7.40
C MET A 1 -16.78 8.12 7.69
N LEU A 2 -16.31 7.13 6.93
CA LEU A 2 -14.91 6.73 7.00
C LEU A 2 -14.07 7.93 6.55
N GLY A 3 -13.03 8.26 7.31
CA GLY A 3 -12.10 9.32 6.93
C GLY A 3 -11.30 8.93 5.69
N GLN A 4 -10.60 9.88 5.09
CA GLN A 4 -9.68 9.61 3.98
C GLN A 4 -8.61 8.58 4.40
N ASP A 5 -8.14 8.64 5.64
CA ASP A 5 -7.17 7.70 6.22
C ASP A 5 -7.71 6.27 6.30
N ASP A 6 -8.99 6.10 6.65
CA ASP A 6 -9.63 4.79 6.70
C ASP A 6 -9.75 4.17 5.30
N LEU A 7 -10.05 4.99 4.29
CA LEU A 7 -10.11 4.56 2.89
C LEU A 7 -8.74 4.12 2.38
N ILE A 8 -7.69 4.87 2.71
CA ILE A 8 -6.32 4.53 2.34
C ILE A 8 -5.90 3.21 3.01
N ARG A 9 -6.14 3.07 4.33
CA ARG A 9 -5.83 1.83 5.07
C ARG A 9 -6.57 0.62 4.50
N ALA A 10 -7.83 0.79 4.12
CA ALA A 10 -8.60 -0.26 3.47
C ALA A 10 -8.03 -0.63 2.09
N ALA A 11 -7.63 0.36 1.29
CA ALA A 11 -7.02 0.14 -0.02
C ALA A 11 -5.66 -0.58 0.08
N VAL A 12 -4.79 -0.18 1.01
CA VAL A 12 -3.51 -0.87 1.29
C VAL A 12 -3.77 -2.31 1.73
N GLY A 13 -4.69 -2.51 2.68
CA GLY A 13 -5.05 -3.86 3.14
C GLY A 13 -5.53 -4.76 2.01
N ARG A 14 -6.33 -4.22 1.08
CA ARG A 14 -6.81 -4.93 -0.10
C ARG A 14 -5.67 -5.24 -1.07
N LEU A 15 -4.83 -4.26 -1.40
CA LEU A 15 -3.68 -4.45 -2.29
C LEU A 15 -2.79 -5.61 -1.81
N LEU A 16 -2.42 -5.60 -0.52
CA LEU A 16 -1.56 -6.63 0.05
C LEU A 16 -2.23 -8.01 0.07
N ALA A 17 -3.55 -8.06 0.29
CA ALA A 17 -4.31 -9.30 0.21
C ALA A 17 -4.37 -9.86 -1.23
N GLU A 18 -4.47 -9.00 -2.25
CA GLU A 18 -4.46 -9.41 -3.65
C GLU A 18 -3.07 -9.93 -4.09
N LYS A 19 -1.99 -9.45 -3.44
CA LYS A 19 -0.60 -9.92 -3.64
C LYS A 19 -0.21 -11.07 -2.70
N THR A 20 -1.17 -11.76 -2.08
CA THR A 20 -0.89 -12.90 -1.17
C THR A 20 -0.04 -13.96 -1.86
N GLY A 21 1.08 -14.34 -1.21
CA GLY A 21 2.05 -15.30 -1.74
C GLY A 21 3.26 -14.66 -2.44
N ALA A 22 3.23 -13.35 -2.71
CA ALA A 22 4.42 -12.60 -3.09
C ALA A 22 5.22 -12.22 -1.85
N ALA A 23 6.44 -12.77 -1.70
CA ALA A 23 7.35 -12.40 -0.62
C ALA A 23 7.91 -10.98 -0.77
N VAL A 24 7.90 -10.44 -2.00
CA VAL A 24 8.42 -9.11 -2.34
C VAL A 24 7.42 -8.41 -3.27
N ILE A 25 7.11 -7.13 -2.99
CA ILE A 25 6.28 -6.26 -3.83
C ILE A 25 7.06 -4.98 -4.21
N SER A 26 6.77 -4.41 -5.38
CA SER A 26 7.35 -3.13 -5.83
C SER A 26 6.69 -1.95 -5.13
N MET A 27 7.48 -1.00 -4.62
CA MET A 27 6.98 0.27 -4.08
C MET A 27 6.29 1.09 -5.16
N ARG A 28 6.93 1.20 -6.33
CA ARG A 28 6.41 2.00 -7.45
C ARG A 28 5.07 1.49 -7.96
N GLU A 29 4.96 0.18 -8.17
CA GLU A 29 3.71 -0.44 -8.64
C GLU A 29 2.61 -0.31 -7.60
N SER A 30 2.92 -0.61 -6.33
CA SER A 30 1.97 -0.54 -5.23
C SER A 30 1.40 0.87 -5.05
N ILE A 31 2.26 1.89 -5.07
CA ILE A 31 1.82 3.29 -5.02
C ILE A 31 0.93 3.62 -6.20
N ARG A 32 1.33 3.27 -7.43
CA ARG A 32 0.52 3.56 -8.63
C ARG A 32 -0.88 2.94 -8.54
N GLU A 33 -0.97 1.70 -8.07
CA GLU A 33 -2.24 1.02 -7.84
C GLU A 33 -3.08 1.74 -6.78
N LEU A 34 -2.46 2.12 -5.64
CA LEU A 34 -3.14 2.83 -4.55
C LEU A 34 -3.66 4.21 -4.94
N LEU A 35 -2.89 4.99 -5.69
CA LEU A 35 -3.31 6.29 -6.22
C LEU A 35 -4.51 6.14 -7.17
N THR A 36 -4.52 5.07 -7.98
CA THR A 36 -5.63 4.76 -8.89
C THR A 36 -6.89 4.36 -8.12
N LEU A 37 -6.74 3.59 -7.03
CA LEU A 37 -7.87 3.09 -6.22
C LEU A 37 -8.49 4.16 -5.32
N THR A 38 -7.66 5.04 -4.75
CA THR A 38 -8.09 6.02 -3.74
C THR A 38 -8.31 7.41 -4.30
N GLY A 39 -7.71 7.73 -5.47
CA GLY A 39 -7.64 9.09 -5.99
C GLY A 39 -6.82 10.05 -5.11
N ALA A 40 -6.14 9.52 -4.07
CA ALA A 40 -5.28 10.30 -3.19
C ALA A 40 -4.02 10.76 -3.93
N GLY A 41 -3.37 11.79 -3.41
CA GLY A 41 -2.03 12.16 -3.82
C GLY A 41 -0.99 11.20 -3.23
N LEU A 42 0.21 11.18 -3.82
CA LEU A 42 1.34 10.55 -3.17
C LEU A 42 1.76 11.42 -1.99
N ASP A 43 1.72 10.86 -0.78
CA ASP A 43 2.31 11.46 0.40
C ASP A 43 3.23 10.45 1.12
N GLU A 44 4.03 10.96 2.06
CA GLU A 44 4.94 10.13 2.87
C GLU A 44 4.15 9.14 3.73
N THR A 45 2.97 9.55 4.21
CA THR A 45 2.08 8.72 5.05
C THR A 45 1.59 7.46 4.33
N LEU A 46 1.32 7.53 3.03
CA LEU A 46 0.92 6.39 2.21
C LEU A 46 2.06 5.37 2.05
N GLN A 47 3.29 5.87 1.88
CA GLN A 47 4.48 5.01 1.77
C GLN A 47 4.76 4.31 3.09
N ASP A 48 4.76 5.06 4.19
CA ASP A 48 4.96 4.52 5.54
C ASP A 48 3.88 3.48 5.87
N LEU A 49 2.62 3.77 5.58
CA LEU A 49 1.52 2.84 5.84
C LEU A 49 1.64 1.56 4.99
N LEU A 50 2.06 1.66 3.74
CA LEU A 50 2.30 0.48 2.89
C LEU A 50 3.43 -0.38 3.47
N LEU A 51 4.52 0.24 3.91
CA LEU A 51 5.66 -0.45 4.55
C LEU A 51 5.22 -1.16 5.83
N GLU A 52 4.57 -0.44 6.76
CA GLU A 52 4.08 -0.99 8.02
C GLU A 52 3.14 -2.18 7.79
N MET A 53 2.17 -2.03 6.88
CA MET A 53 1.17 -3.08 6.64
C MET A 53 1.76 -4.29 5.90
N ALA A 54 2.77 -4.09 5.05
CA ALA A 54 3.50 -5.17 4.39
C ALA A 54 4.39 -5.93 5.39
N GLU A 55 5.08 -5.23 6.28
CA GLU A 55 5.92 -5.81 7.32
C GLU A 55 5.10 -6.72 8.25
N VAL A 56 3.94 -6.27 8.70
CA VAL A 56 3.02 -7.07 9.54
C VAL A 56 2.58 -8.37 8.84
N ARG A 57 2.60 -8.40 7.50
CA ARG A 57 2.25 -9.57 6.68
C ARG A 57 3.47 -10.41 6.29
N GLY A 58 4.67 -10.05 6.72
CA GLY A 58 5.92 -10.71 6.34
C GLY A 58 6.30 -10.50 4.87
N MET A 59 5.85 -9.40 4.26
CA MET A 59 6.15 -9.03 2.89
C MET A 59 7.22 -7.95 2.86
N THR A 60 8.18 -8.08 1.95
CA THR A 60 9.21 -7.06 1.71
C THR A 60 8.76 -6.09 0.63
N VAL A 61 8.90 -4.79 0.84
CA VAL A 61 8.69 -3.79 -0.20
C VAL A 61 10.04 -3.42 -0.82
N ALA A 62 10.20 -3.67 -2.12
CA ALA A 62 11.36 -3.25 -2.87
C ALA A 62 11.28 -1.74 -3.15
N LEU A 63 12.34 -1.00 -2.81
CA LEU A 63 12.45 0.45 -3.05
C LEU A 63 12.90 0.72 -4.49
N ASP A 64 12.01 0.52 -5.45
CA ASP A 64 12.26 0.65 -6.89
C ASP A 64 11.72 1.99 -7.45
N LEU A 65 12.25 3.11 -6.94
CA LEU A 65 11.88 4.50 -7.31
C LEU A 65 12.21 4.87 -8.75
#